data_AF-A0A119A6B1-F1
#
_entry.id   AF-A0A119A6B1-F1
#
_cell.length_a   1.000
_cell.length_b   1.000
_cell.length_c   1.000
_cell.angle_alpha   90.00
_cell.angle_beta   90.00
_cell.angle_gamma   90.00
#
_symmetry.space_group_name_H-M   'P 1'
#
loop_
_entity.id
_entity.type
_entity.pdbx_description
1 polymer ?
#
loop_
_entity_poly.entity_id
_entity_poly.type
_entity_poly.pdbx_seq_one_letter_code
_entity_poly.pdbx_strand_id
1 'polypeptide(L)'
;MSTLDEADRREYYRIDDVIALEITPLSAPEAASDEVLQDASPLFNLLSELHLSEFEAQHLLRQISERDRTISSYLKTLNKRIDLLSQVVAQTVLGKIGELQPVKLSEGGIEFRHAKACPAGSHLSIKMVLMPQALGLLLRAKVTHCDARDGHYEIGTEFEAITDAQRQLLARYILQKQAQARRLALEQNETGEEE
;
A
#
# COMPACT_ATOMS: atom_id res chain seq x y z
N MET A 1 -2.30 -29.67 -2.68
CA MET A 1 -2.05 -28.31 -3.19
C MET A 1 -2.54 -28.29 -4.62
N SER A 2 -3.75 -27.76 -4.83
CA SER A 2 -4.40 -27.77 -6.15
C SER A 2 -3.78 -26.68 -7.01
N THR A 3 -3.41 -27.01 -8.25
CA THR A 3 -2.89 -26.07 -9.26
C THR A 3 -3.83 -24.91 -9.59
N LEU A 4 -5.07 -24.96 -9.10
CA LEU A 4 -6.07 -23.88 -9.18
C LEU A 4 -5.74 -22.69 -8.25
N ASP A 5 -5.19 -22.94 -7.05
CA ASP A 5 -4.80 -21.85 -6.12
C ASP A 5 -3.63 -21.00 -6.65
N GLU A 6 -2.72 -21.62 -7.42
CA GLU A 6 -1.61 -20.88 -8.04
C GLU A 6 -2.06 -20.01 -9.21
N ALA A 7 -3.14 -20.38 -9.89
CA ALA A 7 -3.70 -19.64 -11.01
C ALA A 7 -4.53 -18.42 -10.52
N ASP A 8 -5.36 -18.59 -9.49
CA ASP A 8 -6.11 -17.48 -8.88
C ASP A 8 -5.18 -16.44 -8.24
N ARG A 9 -4.05 -16.86 -7.65
CA ARG A 9 -3.00 -15.93 -7.17
C ARG A 9 -2.29 -15.15 -8.29
N ARG A 10 -2.50 -15.49 -9.57
CA ARG A 10 -1.95 -14.77 -10.74
C ARG A 10 -2.91 -13.76 -11.35
N GLU A 11 -4.14 -13.64 -10.83
CA GLU A 11 -5.10 -12.64 -11.33
C GLU A 11 -4.84 -11.22 -10.80
N TYR A 12 -3.98 -11.06 -9.78
CA TYR A 12 -3.62 -9.75 -9.26
C TYR A 12 -2.44 -9.15 -10.02
N TYR A 13 -2.64 -7.92 -10.50
CA TYR A 13 -1.57 -7.09 -11.04
C TYR A 13 -0.47 -6.89 -9.99
N ARG A 14 0.79 -7.11 -10.41
CA ARG A 14 2.00 -6.91 -9.59
C ARG A 14 2.81 -5.74 -10.13
N ILE A 15 3.48 -5.02 -9.24
CA ILE A 15 4.47 -3.99 -9.57
C ILE A 15 5.73 -4.17 -8.74
N ASP A 16 6.86 -3.79 -9.32
CA ASP A 16 8.06 -3.47 -8.57
C ASP A 16 7.98 -2.00 -8.10
N ASP A 17 8.31 -1.73 -6.85
CA ASP A 17 8.30 -0.38 -6.29
C ASP A 17 9.34 -0.19 -5.19
N VAL A 18 9.58 1.06 -4.80
CA VAL A 18 10.41 1.41 -3.63
C VAL A 18 9.53 2.19 -2.65
N ILE A 19 9.31 1.62 -1.47
CA ILE A 19 8.38 2.15 -0.47
C ILE A 19 9.03 2.21 0.90
N ALA A 20 8.51 3.07 1.79
CA ALA A 20 8.92 3.05 3.19
C ALA A 20 8.18 1.89 3.87
N LEU A 21 8.93 0.96 4.46
CA LEU A 21 8.39 -0.30 4.97
C LEU A 21 8.98 -0.63 6.33
N GLU A 22 8.10 -0.92 7.28
CA GLU A 22 8.44 -1.43 8.60
C GLU A 22 7.67 -2.73 8.85
N ILE A 23 8.39 -3.73 9.35
CA ILE A 23 7.91 -5.11 9.52
C ILE A 23 8.04 -5.49 10.98
N THR A 24 6.94 -5.84 11.60
CA THR A 24 6.89 -6.26 13.00
C THR A 24 6.25 -7.64 13.12
N PRO A 25 6.96 -8.66 13.62
CA PRO A 25 6.36 -9.96 13.90
C PRO A 25 5.23 -9.83 14.92
N LEU A 26 4.10 -10.47 14.64
CA LEU A 26 2.96 -10.50 15.55
C LEU A 26 3.08 -11.70 16.50
N SER A 27 2.71 -11.48 17.76
CA SER A 27 2.51 -12.56 18.72
C SER A 27 1.25 -13.37 18.37
N ALA A 28 1.14 -14.60 18.89
CA ALA A 28 -0.03 -15.46 18.69
C ALA A 28 -1.38 -14.78 19.02
N PRO A 29 -1.55 -14.03 20.13
CA PRO A 29 -2.81 -13.33 20.40
C PRO A 29 -3.09 -12.18 19.41
N GLU A 30 -2.06 -11.44 18.97
CA GLU A 30 -2.24 -10.35 18.00
C GLU A 30 -2.58 -10.87 16.60
N ALA A 31 -2.02 -12.02 16.23
CA ALA A 31 -2.30 -12.73 14.98
C ALA A 31 -3.72 -13.31 14.96
N ALA A 32 -4.23 -13.77 16.11
CA ALA A 32 -5.57 -14.33 16.24
C ALA A 32 -6.67 -13.29 16.49
N SER A 33 -6.30 -12.01 16.64
CA SER A 33 -7.26 -10.94 16.91
C SER A 33 -7.89 -10.40 15.63
N ASP A 34 -9.22 -10.27 15.64
CA ASP A 34 -9.99 -9.59 14.60
C ASP A 34 -10.00 -8.06 14.76
N GLU A 35 -9.43 -7.53 15.84
CA GLU A 35 -9.38 -6.07 16.06
C GLU A 35 -8.53 -5.37 15.00
N VAL A 36 -8.84 -4.13 14.66
CA VAL A 36 -8.02 -3.35 13.72
C VAL A 36 -6.62 -3.16 14.32
N LEU A 37 -5.57 -3.46 13.56
CA LEU A 37 -4.19 -3.19 13.98
C LEU A 37 -4.03 -1.70 14.32
N GLN A 38 -3.31 -1.42 15.39
CA GLN A 38 -2.93 -0.05 15.77
C GLN A 38 -1.41 0.03 15.82
N ASP A 39 -0.85 1.05 15.16
CA ASP A 39 0.56 1.38 15.27
C ASP A 39 0.84 2.09 16.59
N ALA A 40 2.06 1.94 17.11
CA ALA A 40 2.50 2.68 18.30
C ALA A 40 2.54 4.20 18.08
N SER A 41 2.64 4.67 16.82
CA SER A 41 2.60 6.08 16.44
C SER A 41 1.16 6.53 16.18
N PRO A 42 0.57 7.40 17.02
CA PRO A 42 -0.77 7.93 16.78
C PRO A 42 -0.87 8.69 15.45
N LEU A 43 0.23 9.32 15.01
CA LEU A 43 0.29 10.04 13.74
C LEU A 43 0.13 9.13 12.53
N PHE A 44 0.62 7.89 12.60
CA PHE A 44 0.45 6.94 11.48
C PHE A 44 -0.98 6.39 11.42
N ASN A 45 -1.59 6.13 12.58
CA ASN A 45 -2.99 5.71 12.66
C ASN A 45 -3.90 6.80 12.06
N LEU A 46 -3.68 8.07 12.44
CA LEU A 46 -4.40 9.21 11.86
C LEU A 46 -4.19 9.36 10.35
N LEU A 47 -2.97 9.17 9.85
CA LEU A 47 -2.68 9.22 8.42
C LEU A 47 -3.45 8.13 7.66
N SER A 48 -3.46 6.90 8.20
CA SER A 48 -4.14 5.76 7.59
C SER A 48 -5.66 5.97 7.57
N GLU A 49 -6.23 6.43 8.69
CA GLU A 49 -7.66 6.76 8.82
C GLU A 49 -8.07 7.88 7.86
N LEU A 50 -7.24 8.92 7.70
CA LEU A 50 -7.50 10.03 6.81
C LEU A 50 -7.64 9.59 5.35
N HIS A 51 -6.69 8.78 4.86
CA HIS A 51 -6.71 8.26 3.49
C HIS A 51 -7.89 7.32 3.25
N LEU A 52 -8.27 6.53 4.25
CA LEU A 52 -9.44 5.66 4.18
C LEU A 52 -10.73 6.48 4.08
N SER A 53 -10.87 7.48 4.95
CA SER A 53 -12.03 8.39 4.95
C SER A 53 -12.15 9.17 3.65
N GLU A 54 -11.03 9.65 3.10
CA GLU A 54 -11.00 10.34 1.80
C GLU A 54 -11.49 9.41 0.67
N PHE A 55 -11.05 8.15 0.69
CA PHE A 55 -11.45 7.13 -0.28
C PHE A 55 -12.95 6.86 -0.23
N GLU A 56 -13.50 6.65 0.96
CA GLU A 56 -14.93 6.39 1.17
C GLU A 56 -15.80 7.59 0.73
N ALA A 57 -15.33 8.82 0.95
CA ALA A 57 -16.06 10.03 0.57
C ALA A 57 -16.16 10.27 -0.95
N GLN A 58 -15.38 9.57 -1.79
CA GLN A 58 -15.32 9.84 -3.22
C GLN A 58 -16.67 9.60 -3.93
N HIS A 59 -17.43 8.59 -3.51
CA HIS A 59 -18.73 8.30 -4.12
C HIS A 59 -19.75 9.40 -3.79
N LEU A 60 -19.70 9.97 -2.57
CA LEU A 60 -20.58 11.06 -2.15
C LEU A 60 -20.29 12.31 -2.96
N LEU A 61 -19.00 12.62 -3.16
CA LEU A 61 -18.60 13.75 -4.00
C LEU A 61 -19.06 13.60 -5.45
N ARG A 62 -19.07 12.38 -6.00
CA ARG A 62 -19.63 12.12 -7.34
C ARG A 62 -21.13 12.43 -7.39
N GLN A 63 -21.91 11.94 -6.42
CA GLN A 63 -23.35 12.21 -6.34
C GLN A 63 -23.65 13.71 -6.17
N ILE A 64 -22.86 14.44 -5.38
CA ILE A 64 -22.99 15.89 -5.24
C ILE A 64 -22.68 16.60 -6.56
N SER A 65 -21.66 16.14 -7.29
CA SER A 65 -21.25 16.72 -8.57
C SER A 65 -22.33 16.64 -9.65
N GLU A 66 -23.19 15.62 -9.59
CA GLU A 66 -24.35 15.47 -10.49
C GLU A 66 -25.45 16.49 -10.19
N ARG A 67 -25.54 16.98 -8.95
CA ARG A 67 -26.60 17.91 -8.48
C ARG A 67 -26.18 19.37 -8.54
N ASP A 68 -24.96 19.69 -8.08
CA ASP A 68 -24.49 21.07 -7.97
C ASP A 68 -22.97 21.16 -8.21
N ARG A 69 -22.59 21.83 -9.30
CA ARG A 69 -21.19 22.01 -9.69
C ARG A 69 -20.42 22.98 -8.78
N THR A 70 -21.09 23.99 -8.22
CA THR A 70 -20.47 24.98 -7.34
C THR A 70 -20.11 24.34 -6.00
N ILE A 71 -21.05 23.61 -5.39
CA ILE A 71 -20.79 22.86 -4.16
C ILE A 71 -19.71 21.81 -4.39
N SER A 72 -19.78 21.05 -5.48
CA SER A 72 -18.74 20.07 -5.83
C SER A 72 -17.35 20.70 -5.95
N SER A 73 -17.24 21.85 -6.61
CA SER A 73 -15.95 22.55 -6.77
C SER A 73 -15.39 23.05 -5.44
N TYR A 74 -16.26 23.53 -4.55
CA TYR A 74 -15.87 23.94 -3.21
C TYR A 74 -15.38 22.74 -2.37
N LEU A 75 -16.12 21.63 -2.37
CA LEU A 75 -15.73 20.41 -1.66
C LEU A 75 -14.42 19.81 -2.18
N LYS A 76 -14.21 19.80 -3.51
CA LYS A 76 -12.92 19.40 -4.10
C LYS A 76 -11.77 20.27 -3.61
N THR A 77 -12.01 21.56 -3.43
CA THR A 77 -11.01 22.49 -2.88
C THR A 77 -10.72 22.18 -1.41
N LEU A 78 -11.74 21.81 -0.62
CA LEU A 78 -11.54 21.36 0.76
C LEU A 78 -10.74 20.06 0.82
N ASN A 79 -11.09 19.05 0.02
CA ASN A 79 -10.33 17.80 -0.06
C ASN A 79 -8.87 18.09 -0.42
N LYS A 80 -8.61 18.92 -1.43
CA LYS A 80 -7.22 19.29 -1.77
C LYS A 80 -6.45 19.94 -0.61
N ARG A 81 -7.11 20.73 0.25
CA ARG A 81 -6.46 21.29 1.45
C ARG A 81 -6.14 20.20 2.47
N ILE A 82 -7.04 19.24 2.64
CA ILE A 82 -6.83 18.07 3.50
C ILE A 82 -5.67 17.22 2.97
N ASP A 83 -5.60 16.98 1.66
CA ASP A 83 -4.51 16.23 1.02
C ASP A 83 -3.14 16.89 1.29
N LEU A 84 -3.08 18.23 1.21
CA LEU A 84 -1.86 18.97 1.53
C LEU A 84 -1.45 18.82 3.01
N LEU A 85 -2.41 18.81 3.93
CA LEU A 85 -2.14 18.54 5.35
C LEU A 85 -1.70 17.09 5.57
N SER A 86 -2.32 16.14 4.88
CA SER A 86 -1.93 14.73 4.87
C SER A 86 -0.47 14.57 4.46
N GLN A 87 -0.01 15.28 3.42
CA GLN A 87 1.39 15.27 3.00
C GLN A 87 2.35 15.79 4.09
N VAL A 88 1.97 16.82 4.85
CA VAL A 88 2.79 17.33 5.96
C VAL A 88 2.88 16.30 7.09
N VAL A 89 1.76 15.66 7.44
CA VAL A 89 1.74 14.56 8.43
C VAL A 89 2.60 13.40 7.93
N ALA A 90 2.45 13.02 6.68
CA ALA A 90 3.19 11.93 6.08
C ALA A 90 4.69 12.20 6.03
N GLN A 91 5.16 13.43 5.77
CA GLN A 91 6.58 13.79 5.88
C GLN A 91 7.12 13.61 7.30
N THR A 92 6.35 14.03 8.31
CA THR A 92 6.71 13.87 9.73
C THR A 92 6.78 12.40 10.13
N VAL A 93 5.94 11.58 9.52
CA VAL A 93 5.82 10.15 9.77
C VAL A 93 6.86 9.34 8.98
N LEU A 94 7.14 9.69 7.72
CA LEU A 94 8.16 9.07 6.87
C LEU A 94 9.54 9.14 7.50
N GLY A 95 9.91 10.24 8.15
CA GLY A 95 11.16 10.33 8.91
C GLY A 95 11.27 9.39 10.10
N LYS A 96 10.18 8.67 10.44
CA LYS A 96 10.08 7.72 11.55
C LYS A 96 9.69 6.31 11.12
N ILE A 97 9.28 6.11 9.87
CA ILE A 97 8.94 4.80 9.32
C ILE A 97 10.19 4.19 8.72
N GLY A 98 10.28 2.86 8.77
CA GLY A 98 11.41 2.07 8.25
C GLY A 98 11.92 2.51 6.87
N GLU A 99 13.15 2.10 6.57
CA GLU A 99 13.88 2.54 5.39
C GLU A 99 13.14 2.27 4.08
N LEU A 100 13.39 3.15 3.09
CA LEU A 100 12.95 2.90 1.72
C LEU A 100 13.61 1.63 1.19
N GLN A 101 12.81 0.67 0.75
CA GLN A 101 13.32 -0.58 0.21
C GLN A 101 12.52 -1.06 -1.01
N PRO A 102 13.17 -1.79 -1.93
CA PRO A 102 12.49 -2.42 -3.06
C PRO A 102 11.51 -3.50 -2.60
N VAL A 103 10.33 -3.52 -3.21
CA VAL A 103 9.27 -4.50 -2.94
C VAL A 103 8.61 -4.94 -4.24
N LYS A 104 7.99 -6.12 -4.23
CA LYS A 104 6.96 -6.50 -5.21
C LYS A 104 5.61 -6.43 -4.54
N LEU A 105 4.71 -5.61 -5.06
CA LEU A 105 3.41 -5.34 -4.45
C LEU A 105 2.26 -5.80 -5.36
N SER A 106 1.23 -6.37 -4.74
CA SER A 106 -0.06 -6.71 -5.35
C SER A 106 -1.20 -6.36 -4.40
N GLU A 107 -2.45 -6.48 -4.85
CA GLU A 107 -3.62 -6.31 -3.98
C GLU A 107 -3.71 -7.39 -2.89
N GLY A 108 -3.11 -8.56 -3.12
CA GLY A 108 -3.17 -9.71 -2.22
C GLY A 108 -1.96 -9.89 -1.30
N GLY A 109 -0.87 -9.14 -1.52
CA GLY A 109 0.34 -9.35 -0.74
C GLY A 109 1.53 -8.55 -1.21
N ILE A 110 2.62 -8.67 -0.46
CA ILE A 110 3.88 -7.97 -0.67
C ILE A 110 5.05 -8.92 -0.51
N GLU A 111 6.08 -8.74 -1.33
CA GLU A 111 7.36 -9.42 -1.24
C GLU A 111 8.44 -8.38 -0.99
N PHE A 112 9.31 -8.64 -0.01
CA PHE A 112 10.35 -7.70 0.42
C PHE A 112 11.58 -8.45 0.93
N ARG A 113 12.67 -7.72 1.15
CA ARG A 113 13.91 -8.25 1.71
C ARG A 113 14.00 -7.95 3.21
N HIS A 114 14.45 -8.91 4.00
CA HIS A 114 14.64 -8.70 5.43
C HIS A 114 15.95 -9.32 5.93
N ALA A 115 16.53 -8.71 6.96
CA ALA A 115 17.77 -9.19 7.58
C ALA A 115 17.58 -10.45 8.45
N LYS A 116 16.35 -10.71 8.88
CA LYS A 116 16.00 -11.86 9.73
C LYS A 116 14.99 -12.74 9.04
N ALA A 117 15.10 -14.05 9.26
CA ALA A 117 14.14 -15.02 8.76
C ALA A 117 12.77 -14.81 9.43
N CYS A 118 11.70 -14.88 8.64
CA CYS A 118 10.34 -14.99 9.14
C CYS A 118 9.77 -16.32 8.62
N PRO A 119 9.61 -17.36 9.46
CA PRO A 119 9.16 -18.67 8.98
C PRO A 119 7.81 -18.61 8.27
N ALA A 120 7.63 -19.46 7.26
CA ALA A 120 6.32 -19.61 6.60
C ALA A 120 5.23 -19.94 7.63
N GLY A 121 4.07 -19.31 7.48
CA GLY A 121 2.95 -19.39 8.42
C GLY A 121 3.04 -18.42 9.60
N SER A 122 4.16 -17.72 9.81
CA SER A 122 4.23 -16.62 10.77
C SER A 122 3.39 -15.42 10.31
N HIS A 123 2.95 -14.60 11.26
CA HIS A 123 2.12 -13.42 11.00
C HIS A 123 2.91 -12.15 11.29
N LEU A 124 2.73 -11.16 10.43
CA LEU A 124 3.45 -9.89 10.45
C LEU A 124 2.45 -8.72 10.42
N SER A 125 2.79 -7.66 11.13
CA SER A 125 2.26 -6.32 10.90
C SER A 125 3.14 -5.66 9.86
N ILE A 126 2.51 -5.24 8.76
CA ILE A 126 3.14 -4.56 7.63
C ILE A 126 2.70 -3.11 7.66
N LYS A 127 3.64 -2.23 8.00
CA LYS A 127 3.44 -0.78 8.00
C LYS A 127 4.13 -0.20 6.78
N MET A 128 3.36 0.42 5.89
CA MET A 128 3.87 0.95 4.63
C MET A 128 3.43 2.38 4.35
N VAL A 129 4.29 3.14 3.67
CA VAL A 129 3.92 4.41 3.03
C VAL A 129 4.22 4.33 1.55
N LEU A 130 3.17 4.51 0.74
CA LEU A 130 3.16 4.37 -0.70
C LEU A 130 3.25 5.75 -1.37
N MET A 131 4.28 5.94 -2.21
CA MET A 131 4.65 7.23 -2.79
C MET A 131 4.25 7.33 -4.28
N PRO A 132 3.89 8.51 -4.80
CA PRO A 132 4.10 9.85 -4.24
C PRO A 132 2.96 10.40 -3.37
N GLN A 133 1.80 9.73 -3.29
CA GLN A 133 0.63 10.21 -2.54
C GLN A 133 0.81 10.14 -1.01
N ALA A 134 1.88 9.49 -0.56
CA ALA A 134 2.17 9.24 0.85
C ALA A 134 1.00 8.52 1.56
N LEU A 135 0.44 7.53 0.86
CA LEU A 135 -0.65 6.67 1.35
C LEU A 135 -0.09 5.73 2.43
N GLY A 136 -0.51 5.95 3.68
CA GLY A 136 -0.16 5.11 4.82
C GLY A 136 -1.12 3.93 4.97
N LEU A 137 -0.60 2.72 5.11
CA LEU A 137 -1.37 1.50 5.35
C LEU A 137 -0.73 0.64 6.44
N LEU A 138 -1.57 0.16 7.37
CA LEU A 138 -1.22 -0.87 8.36
C LEU A 138 -2.02 -2.14 8.05
N LEU A 139 -1.33 -3.22 7.70
CA LEU A 139 -1.97 -4.46 7.27
C LEU A 139 -1.40 -5.66 8.02
N ARG A 140 -2.26 -6.63 8.34
CA ARG A 140 -1.80 -7.96 8.75
C ARG A 140 -1.40 -8.74 7.50
N ALA A 141 -0.37 -9.55 7.62
CA ALA A 141 0.01 -10.47 6.57
C ALA A 141 0.58 -11.77 7.13
N LYS A 142 0.30 -12.87 6.42
CA LYS A 142 0.89 -14.17 6.69
C LYS A 142 2.06 -14.43 5.76
N VAL A 143 3.16 -14.91 6.30
CA VAL A 143 4.31 -15.31 5.50
C VAL A 143 3.97 -16.57 4.71
N THR A 144 4.15 -16.50 3.39
CA THR A 144 3.92 -17.62 2.47
C THR A 144 5.22 -18.38 2.17
N HIS A 145 6.35 -17.68 2.09
CA HIS A 145 7.68 -18.25 1.91
C HIS A 145 8.76 -17.33 2.49
N CYS A 146 9.93 -17.89 2.78
CA CYS A 146 11.09 -17.17 3.31
C CYS A 146 12.37 -17.87 2.83
N ASP A 147 13.00 -17.30 1.81
CA ASP A 147 14.14 -17.89 1.12
C ASP A 147 15.42 -17.10 1.42
N ALA A 148 16.47 -17.80 1.87
CA ALA A 148 17.77 -17.18 2.12
C ALA A 148 18.45 -16.81 0.80
N ARG A 149 18.86 -15.55 0.64
CA ARG A 149 19.61 -15.04 -0.51
C ARG A 149 20.62 -13.98 -0.09
N ASP A 150 21.89 -14.16 -0.45
CA ASP A 150 22.96 -13.17 -0.31
C ASP A 150 23.06 -12.54 1.10
N GLY A 151 22.90 -13.35 2.17
CA GLY A 151 22.96 -12.87 3.56
C GLY A 151 21.68 -12.20 4.06
N HIS A 152 20.63 -12.17 3.25
CA HIS A 152 19.29 -11.69 3.59
C HIS A 152 18.24 -12.78 3.34
N TYR A 153 16.98 -12.47 3.62
CA TYR A 153 15.82 -13.31 3.32
C TYR A 153 14.88 -12.57 2.38
N GLU A 154 14.48 -13.23 1.29
CA GLU A 154 13.36 -12.80 0.47
C GLU A 154 12.09 -13.41 1.06
N ILE A 155 11.15 -12.55 1.46
CA ILE A 155 9.95 -12.94 2.21
C ILE A 155 8.75 -12.50 1.41
N GLY A 156 7.93 -13.46 0.99
CA GLY A 156 6.64 -13.18 0.38
C GLY A 156 5.51 -13.40 1.36
N THR A 157 4.60 -12.44 1.44
CA THR A 157 3.45 -12.47 2.35
C THR A 157 2.13 -12.35 1.59
N GLU A 158 1.06 -12.79 2.22
CA GLU A 158 -0.32 -12.59 1.78
C GLU A 158 -1.06 -11.76 2.84
N PHE A 159 -1.80 -10.73 2.42
CA PHE A 159 -2.54 -9.87 3.34
C PHE A 159 -3.72 -10.61 3.94
N GLU A 160 -3.96 -10.40 5.23
CA GLU A 160 -5.02 -11.04 6.00
C GLU A 160 -6.06 -10.01 6.44
N ALA A 161 -7.35 -10.39 6.36
CA ALA A 161 -8.47 -9.57 6.81
C ALA A 161 -8.47 -8.12 6.27
N ILE A 162 -7.94 -7.91 5.06
CA ILE A 162 -7.93 -6.59 4.42
C ILE A 162 -9.36 -6.17 4.07
N THR A 163 -9.73 -4.93 4.41
CA THR A 163 -11.06 -4.39 4.06
C THR A 163 -11.15 -4.09 2.56
N ASP A 164 -12.38 -4.06 2.02
CA ASP A 164 -12.58 -3.70 0.60
C ASP A 164 -12.01 -2.33 0.26
N ALA A 165 -12.14 -1.36 1.16
CA ALA A 165 -11.61 -0.02 0.97
C ALA A 165 -10.06 0.00 0.97
N GLN A 166 -9.41 -0.76 1.86
CA GLN A 166 -7.94 -0.93 1.84
C GLN A 166 -7.47 -1.64 0.57
N ARG A 167 -8.15 -2.72 0.14
CA ARG A 167 -7.86 -3.44 -1.09
C ARG A 167 -7.98 -2.52 -2.31
N GLN A 168 -9.05 -1.74 -2.40
CA GLN A 168 -9.27 -0.80 -3.50
C GLN A 168 -8.26 0.37 -3.49
N LEU A 169 -7.83 0.83 -2.32
CA LEU A 169 -6.74 1.80 -2.19
C LEU A 169 -5.43 1.24 -2.78
N LEU A 170 -5.06 0.00 -2.44
CA LEU A 170 -3.91 -0.69 -3.03
C LEU A 170 -4.06 -0.87 -4.54
N ALA A 171 -5.21 -1.36 -5.01
CA ALA A 171 -5.50 -1.56 -6.43
C ALA A 171 -5.32 -0.25 -7.21
N ARG A 172 -5.88 0.84 -6.70
CA ARG A 172 -5.76 2.18 -7.31
C ARG A 172 -4.31 2.64 -7.38
N TYR A 173 -3.54 2.44 -6.31
CA TYR A 173 -2.13 2.77 -6.28
C TYR A 173 -1.34 1.96 -7.34
N ILE A 174 -1.54 0.65 -7.38
CA ILE A 174 -0.88 -0.26 -8.33
C ILE A 174 -1.17 0.15 -9.77
N LEU A 175 -2.44 0.42 -10.10
CA LEU A 175 -2.84 0.88 -11.43
C LEU A 175 -2.20 2.23 -11.80
N GLN A 176 -2.11 3.17 -10.86
CA GLN A 176 -1.45 4.47 -11.09
C GLN A 176 0.04 4.32 -11.38
N LYS A 177 0.75 3.48 -10.61
CA LYS A 177 2.16 3.16 -10.81
C LYS A 177 2.42 2.50 -12.17
N GLN A 178 1.60 1.52 -12.55
CA GLN A 178 1.72 0.89 -13.87
C GLN A 178 1.50 1.89 -15.00
N ALA A 179 0.46 2.73 -14.90
CA ALA A 179 0.20 3.75 -15.91
C ALA A 179 1.38 4.73 -16.02
N GLN A 180 2.03 5.08 -14.90
CA GLN A 180 3.23 5.91 -14.90
C GLN A 180 4.43 5.22 -15.56
N ALA A 181 4.71 3.96 -15.20
CA ALA A 181 5.80 3.19 -15.79
C ALA A 181 5.65 3.05 -17.31
N ARG A 182 4.42 2.79 -17.78
CA ARG A 182 4.13 2.72 -19.23
C ARG A 182 4.39 4.04 -19.96
N ARG A 183 4.02 5.18 -19.36
CA ARG A 183 4.31 6.49 -19.95
C ARG A 183 5.82 6.73 -20.08
N LEU A 184 6.57 6.47 -19.02
CA LEU A 184 8.03 6.65 -19.02
C LEU A 184 8.73 5.73 -20.04
N ALA A 185 8.26 4.49 -20.20
CA ALA A 185 8.82 3.56 -21.18
C ALA A 185 8.58 4.02 -22.64
N LEU A 186 7.43 4.64 -22.92
CA LEU A 186 7.14 5.21 -24.23
C LEU A 186 8.03 6.43 -24.52
N GLU A 187 8.17 7.34 -23.55
CA GLU A 187 9.03 8.54 -23.68
C GLU A 187 10.51 8.17 -23.90
N GLN A 188 11.00 7.10 -23.27
CA GLN A 188 12.37 6.59 -23.47
C GLN A 188 12.58 5.96 -24.85
N ASN A 189 11.56 5.29 -25.40
CA ASN A 189 11.65 4.75 -26.76
C ASN A 189 11.60 5.87 -27.81
N GLU A 190 10.79 6.91 -27.62
CA GLU A 190 10.71 8.05 -28.54
C GLU A 190 12.03 8.85 -28.59
N THR A 191 12.69 9.03 -27.44
CA THR A 191 13.99 9.73 -27.36
C THR A 191 15.17 8.90 -27.85
N GLY A 192 15.10 7.58 -27.79
CA GLY A 192 16.13 6.68 -28.32
C GLY A 192 16.06 6.41 -29.83
N GLU A 193 14.94 6.76 -30.49
CA GLU A 193 14.78 6.68 -31.95
C GLU A 193 15.22 7.96 -32.69
N GLU A 194 15.43 9.07 -31.96
CA GLU A 194 15.89 10.36 -32.48
C GLU A 194 17.43 10.58 -32.40
N GLU A 195 18.17 9.63 -31.80
CA GLU A 195 19.65 9.59 -31.77
C GLU A 195 20.24 8.61 -32.79
#